data_AF-A0A932E3G9-F1
#
_entry.id   AF-A0A932E3G9-F1
#
_cell.length_a   1.000
_cell.length_b   1.000
_cell.length_c   1.000
_cell.angle_alpha   90.00
_cell.angle_beta   90.00
_cell.angle_gamma   90.00
#
_symmetry.space_group_name_H-M   'P 1'
#
loop_
_entity.id
_entity.type
_entity.pdbx_description
1 polymer ?
#
loop_
_entity_poly.entity_id
_entity_poly.type
_entity_poly.pdbx_seq_one_letter_code
_entity_poly.pdbx_strand_id
1 'polypeptide(L)'
;MNAVSRRKPKASARVATQRVATVVRLPAQRALGRSARKRLLSSQDECAKCGSTYVFREPAFLHCRCCGSLARIPNGSLADQQLFELRSGLRLAS
;
A
#
# COMPACT_ATOMS: atom_id res chain seq x y z
N MET A 1 54.51 -33.33 -29.79
CA MET A 1 54.60 -32.27 -28.77
C MET A 1 53.44 -31.30 -29.00
N ASN A 2 52.34 -31.38 -28.23
CA ASN A 2 51.18 -30.49 -28.41
C ASN A 2 50.85 -29.79 -27.08
N ALA A 3 50.93 -28.45 -27.06
CA ALA A 3 50.70 -27.62 -25.89
C ALA A 3 49.21 -27.28 -25.72
N VAL A 4 48.62 -27.70 -24.61
CA VAL A 4 47.24 -27.34 -24.23
C VAL A 4 47.24 -25.98 -23.54
N SER A 5 46.70 -24.96 -24.22
CA SER A 5 46.55 -23.62 -23.67
C SER A 5 45.38 -23.56 -22.68
N ARG A 6 45.68 -23.51 -21.37
CA ARG A 6 44.68 -23.32 -20.30
C ARG A 6 44.40 -21.83 -20.10
N ARG A 7 43.24 -21.34 -20.53
CA ARG A 7 42.75 -19.99 -20.16
C ARG A 7 42.11 -20.03 -18.76
N LYS A 8 42.62 -19.22 -17.83
CA LYS A 8 42.03 -19.02 -16.49
C LYS A 8 40.74 -18.19 -16.59
N PRO A 9 39.63 -18.58 -15.93
CA PRO A 9 38.44 -17.74 -15.86
C PRO A 9 38.67 -16.58 -14.87
N LYS A 10 38.44 -15.34 -15.33
CA LYS A 10 38.38 -14.16 -14.44
C LYS A 10 37.02 -14.18 -13.74
N ALA A 11 37.02 -14.36 -12.42
CA ALA A 11 35.82 -14.23 -11.60
C ALA A 11 35.31 -12.78 -11.66
N SER A 12 34.15 -12.58 -12.28
CA SER A 12 33.44 -11.30 -12.24
C SER A 12 32.82 -11.14 -10.86
N ALA A 13 33.41 -10.28 -10.03
CA ALA A 13 32.86 -9.92 -8.73
C ALA A 13 31.53 -9.18 -8.94
N ARG A 14 30.41 -9.83 -8.65
CA ARG A 14 29.12 -9.15 -8.53
C ARG A 14 29.17 -8.28 -7.29
N VAL A 15 29.27 -6.97 -7.48
CA VAL A 15 29.10 -5.98 -6.40
C VAL A 15 27.65 -6.07 -5.94
N ALA A 16 27.43 -6.71 -4.79
CA ALA A 16 26.15 -6.68 -4.11
C ALA A 16 25.91 -5.26 -3.61
N THR A 17 25.04 -4.50 -4.29
CA THR A 17 24.60 -3.19 -3.82
C THR A 17 23.84 -3.38 -2.52
N GLN A 18 24.48 -3.08 -1.39
CA GLN A 18 23.82 -3.06 -0.10
C GLN A 18 22.67 -2.05 -0.14
N ARG A 19 21.45 -2.52 0.11
CA ARG A 19 20.29 -1.64 0.32
C ARG A 19 20.46 -0.98 1.69
N VAL A 20 21.01 0.22 1.70
CA VAL A 20 21.12 1.05 2.90
C VAL A 20 19.72 1.59 3.22
N ALA A 21 19.23 1.34 4.44
CA ALA A 21 17.98 1.91 4.91
C ALA A 21 18.22 3.38 5.30
N THR A 22 17.45 4.31 4.73
CA THR A 22 17.48 5.73 5.10
C THR A 22 16.43 6.02 6.15
N VAL A 23 16.84 6.51 7.31
CA VAL A 23 15.92 6.98 8.36
C VAL A 23 15.45 8.38 8.01
N VAL A 24 14.16 8.53 7.68
CA VAL A 24 13.54 9.83 7.42
C VAL A 24 12.85 10.33 8.69
N ARG A 25 13.25 11.50 9.20
CA ARG A 25 12.55 12.15 10.31
C ARG A 25 11.28 12.83 9.80
N LEU A 26 10.14 12.29 10.17
CA LEU A 26 8.84 12.90 9.86
C LEU A 26 8.63 14.13 10.74
N PRO A 27 8.39 15.33 10.18
CA PRO A 27 8.09 16.51 10.96
C PRO A 27 6.76 16.33 11.70
N ALA A 28 6.65 16.88 12.91
CA ALA A 28 5.39 16.90 13.65
C ALA A 28 4.27 17.48 12.78
N GLN A 29 3.05 16.97 12.88
CA GLN A 29 1.92 17.44 12.05
C GLN A 29 1.75 18.97 12.09
N ARG A 30 2.03 19.60 13.24
CA ARG A 30 1.99 21.05 13.46
C ARG A 30 3.08 21.84 12.71
N ALA A 31 4.09 21.19 12.16
CA ALA A 31 5.13 21.81 11.33
C ALA A 31 4.85 21.65 9.83
N LEU A 32 3.88 20.81 9.45
CA LEU A 32 3.50 20.62 8.05
C LEU A 32 2.74 21.84 7.53
N GLY A 33 2.95 22.19 6.26
CA GLY A 33 2.13 23.18 5.57
C GLY A 33 0.66 22.73 5.46
N ARG A 34 -0.26 23.68 5.28
CA ARG A 34 -1.72 23.42 5.29
C ARG A 34 -2.15 22.32 4.31
N SER A 35 -1.55 22.25 3.12
CA SER A 35 -1.84 21.20 2.12
C SER A 35 -1.31 19.82 2.52
N ALA A 36 -0.13 19.75 3.16
CA ALA A 36 0.41 18.51 3.69
C ALA A 36 -0.40 18.02 4.90
N ARG A 37 -0.86 18.93 5.76
CA ARG A 37 -1.83 18.62 6.82
C ARG A 37 -3.15 18.10 6.27
N LYS A 38 -3.76 18.77 5.29
CA LYS A 38 -5.02 18.31 4.67
C LYS A 38 -4.90 16.89 4.09
N ARG A 39 -3.74 16.50 3.57
CA ARG A 39 -3.48 15.14 3.09
C ARG A 39 -3.32 14.09 4.20
N LEU A 40 -2.96 14.50 5.41
CA LEU A 40 -2.92 13.61 6.59
C LEU A 40 -4.23 13.62 7.38
N LEU A 41 -4.97 14.73 7.32
CA LEU A 41 -6.26 14.95 7.97
C LEU A 41 -7.44 14.58 7.08
N SER A 42 -7.22 14.04 5.89
CA SER A 42 -8.26 13.30 5.18
C SER A 42 -8.52 12.03 5.98
N SER A 43 -9.32 12.13 7.06
CA SER A 43 -9.90 11.01 7.83
C SER A 43 -10.70 10.02 6.97
N GLN A 44 -10.86 10.36 5.70
CA GLN A 44 -11.26 9.52 4.62
C GLN A 44 -10.31 8.34 4.35
N ASP A 45 -9.02 8.43 4.70
CA ASP A 45 -8.00 7.39 4.45
C ASP A 45 -7.63 6.56 5.69
N GLU A 46 -8.43 6.64 6.76
CA GLU A 46 -8.23 5.82 7.95
C GLU A 46 -9.45 4.92 8.23
N CYS A 47 -9.19 3.77 8.83
CA CYS A 47 -10.24 2.89 9.28
C CYS A 47 -10.92 3.47 10.54
N ALA A 48 -12.22 3.76 10.46
CA ALA A 48 -13.00 4.23 11.61
C ALA A 48 -13.03 3.25 12.81
N LYS A 49 -12.74 1.96 12.57
CA LYS A 49 -12.73 0.93 13.61
C LYS A 49 -11.41 0.88 14.40
N CYS A 50 -10.27 0.99 13.73
CA CYS A 50 -8.95 0.79 14.37
C CYS A 50 -7.94 1.93 14.17
N GLY A 51 -8.32 2.99 13.46
CA GLY A 51 -7.45 4.14 13.16
C GLY A 51 -6.29 3.85 12.20
N SER A 52 -6.23 2.66 11.60
CA SER A 52 -5.15 2.32 10.66
C SER A 52 -5.34 3.05 9.33
N THR A 53 -4.25 3.61 8.82
CA THR A 53 -4.17 4.20 7.47
C THR A 53 -3.88 3.15 6.38
N TYR A 54 -3.70 1.87 6.74
CA TYR A 54 -3.51 0.78 5.79
C TYR A 54 -4.87 0.30 5.24
N VAL A 55 -5.45 1.12 4.37
CA VAL A 55 -6.77 0.92 3.78
C VAL A 55 -6.69 0.81 2.25
N PHE A 56 -7.65 0.10 1.66
CA PHE A 56 -7.86 0.02 0.22
C PHE A 56 -9.25 0.56 -0.11
N ARG A 57 -9.32 1.46 -1.08
CA ARG A 57 -10.56 2.12 -1.49
C ARG A 57 -11.05 1.56 -2.82
N GLU A 58 -12.25 1.04 -2.79
CA GLU A 58 -13.06 0.67 -3.95
C GLU A 58 -14.14 1.74 -4.16
N PRO A 59 -14.80 1.79 -5.34
CA PRO A 59 -15.83 2.79 -5.63
C PRO A 59 -17.02 2.80 -4.64
N ALA A 60 -17.33 1.65 -4.04
CA ALA A 60 -18.43 1.49 -3.09
C ALA A 60 -17.96 1.32 -1.62
N PHE A 61 -16.71 0.90 -1.40
CA PHE A 61 -16.25 0.44 -0.09
C PHE A 61 -14.85 0.90 0.28
N LEU A 62 -14.62 1.00 1.58
CA LEU A 62 -13.31 1.14 2.20
C LEU A 62 -12.99 -0.14 2.97
N HIS A 63 -11.93 -0.82 2.53
CA HIS A 63 -11.41 -2.04 3.14
C HIS A 63 -10.20 -1.72 4.02
N CYS A 64 -10.25 -2.06 5.31
CA CYS A 64 -9.07 -1.99 6.16
C CYS A 64 -8.26 -3.28 6.03
N ARG A 65 -7.03 -3.18 5.53
CA ARG A 65 -6.13 -4.33 5.41
C ARG A 65 -5.46 -4.71 6.74
N CYS A 66 -5.59 -3.87 7.76
CA CYS A 66 -5.07 -4.15 9.10
C CYS A 66 -6.06 -5.00 9.93
N CYS A 67 -7.32 -4.57 10.07
CA CYS A 67 -8.31 -5.25 10.94
C CYS A 67 -9.44 -5.95 10.18
N GLY A 68 -9.44 -5.93 8.84
CA GLY A 68 -10.46 -6.55 8.00
C GLY A 68 -11.81 -5.82 7.96
N SER A 69 -11.91 -4.61 8.55
CA SER A 69 -13.15 -3.84 8.52
C SER A 69 -13.54 -3.45 7.09
N LEU A 70 -14.81 -3.63 6.76
CA LEU A 70 -15.43 -3.16 5.53
C LEU A 70 -16.41 -2.04 5.87
N ALA A 71 -16.25 -0.86 5.26
CA ALA A 71 -17.16 0.26 5.44
C ALA A 71 -17.69 0.74 4.09
N ARG A 72 -18.99 1.00 4.00
CA ARG A 72 -19.60 1.61 2.80
C ARG A 72 -19.20 3.07 2.70
N ILE A 73 -18.83 3.51 1.50
CA ILE A 73 -18.52 4.92 1.23
C ILE A 73 -19.84 5.68 1.04
N PRO A 74 -20.08 6.79 1.77
CA PRO A 74 -21.24 7.64 1.53
C PRO A 74 -21.27 8.14 0.09
N ASN A 75 -22.42 8.01 -0.58
CA ASN A 75 -22.59 8.32 -2.01
C ASN A 75 -21.65 7.54 -2.95
N GLY A 76 -21.15 6.38 -2.51
CA GLY A 76 -20.40 5.45 -3.35
C GLY A 76 -21.25 4.82 -4.45
N SER A 77 -20.59 4.17 -5.41
CA SER A 77 -21.26 3.54 -6.55
C SER A 77 -22.19 2.40 -6.12
N LEU A 78 -23.49 2.53 -6.41
CA LEU A 78 -24.47 1.47 -6.15
C LEU A 78 -24.25 0.24 -7.05
N ALA A 79 -23.80 0.45 -8.29
CA ALA A 79 -23.52 -0.64 -9.22
C ALA A 79 -22.34 -1.50 -8.73
N ASP A 80 -21.28 -0.86 -8.22
CA ASP A 80 -20.13 -1.58 -7.68
C ASP A 80 -20.47 -2.29 -6.36
N GLN A 81 -21.36 -1.72 -5.54
CA GLN A 81 -21.92 -2.42 -4.39
C GLN A 81 -22.63 -3.70 -4.82
N GLN A 82 -23.58 -3.62 -5.76
CA GLN A 82 -24.33 -4.79 -6.23
C GLN A 82 -23.41 -5.86 -6.80
N LEU A 83 -22.40 -5.44 -7.58
CA LEU A 83 -21.41 -6.36 -8.15
C LEU A 83 -20.59 -7.07 -7.07
N PHE A 84 -20.21 -6.36 -6.00
CA PHE A 84 -19.53 -6.95 -4.85
C PHE A 84 -20.44 -7.96 -4.12
N GLU A 85 -21.71 -7.62 -3.88
CA GLU A 85 -22.68 -8.53 -3.23
C GLU A 85 -22.88 -9.81 -4.06
N LEU A 86 -22.98 -9.69 -5.38
CA LEU A 86 -23.09 -10.85 -6.28
C LEU A 86 -21.83 -11.73 -6.26
N ARG A 87 -20.63 -11.12 -6.23
CA ARG A 87 -19.35 -11.85 -6.25
C ARG A 87 -19.02 -12.51 -4.91
N SER A 88 -19.37 -11.85 -3.80
CA SER A 88 -19.03 -12.30 -2.44
C SER A 88 -20.11 -13.14 -1.78
N GLY A 89 -21.37 -13.05 -2.25
CA GLY A 89 -22.53 -13.62 -1.57
C GLY A 89 -22.91 -12.89 -0.28
N LEU A 90 -22.20 -11.82 0.10
CA LEU A 90 -22.48 -11.02 1.28
C LEU A 90 -23.47 -9.92 0.92
N ARG A 91 -24.65 -9.91 1.55
CA ARG A 91 -25.60 -8.80 1.43
C ARG A 91 -25.30 -7.73 2.46
N LEU A 92 -25.00 -6.53 1.99
CA LEU A 92 -24.80 -5.36 2.83
C LEU A 92 -26.14 -4.63 2.90
N ALA A 93 -26.73 -4.55 4.09
CA ALA A 93 -28.03 -3.90 4.28
C ALA A 93 -27.97 -2.46 3.73
N SER A 94 -28.94 -2.16 2.85
CA SER A 94 -29.06 -0.93 2.06
C SER A 94 -29.32 0.30 2.90
#